data_AF-A0A0D2KDI9-F1
#
_entry.id   AF-A0A0D2KDI9-F1
#
_cell.length_a   1.000
_cell.length_b   1.000
_cell.length_c   1.000
_cell.angle_alpha   90.00
_cell.angle_beta   90.00
_cell.angle_gamma   90.00
#
_symmetry.space_group_name_H-M   'P 1'
#
loop_
_entity.id
_entity.type
_entity.pdbx_description
1 polymer ?
#
loop_
_entity_poly.entity_id
_entity_poly.type
_entity_poly.pdbx_seq_one_letter_code
_entity_poly.pdbx_strand_id
1 'polypeptide(L)'
;ELFGAPSAEDLQRAAGPITLPPARDAPAARLLSDLLTRLRLERCAYMRLRVVRKGDPLEAAFINSLLEDRSPSGMSYVEFLCHIHRQIQNKMG
;
A
#
# COMPACT_ATOMS: atom_id res chain seq x y z
N GLU A 1 -16.94 -8.24 6.21
CA GLU A 1 -16.30 -9.36 6.94
C GLU A 1 -14.84 -9.64 6.55
N LEU A 2 -14.09 -8.68 5.96
CA LEU A 2 -12.66 -8.91 5.67
C LEU A 2 -11.77 -8.67 6.88
N PHE A 3 -12.13 -7.72 7.73
CA PHE A 3 -11.34 -7.28 8.88
C PHE A 3 -12.08 -7.50 10.21
N GLY A 4 -13.15 -8.30 10.22
CA GLY A 4 -13.98 -8.53 11.42
C GLY A 4 -14.78 -7.31 11.92
N ALA A 5 -14.68 -6.15 11.25
CA ALA A 5 -15.45 -4.95 11.58
C ALA A 5 -16.65 -4.75 10.61
N PRO A 6 -17.76 -4.17 11.10
CA PRO A 6 -18.96 -3.96 10.29
C PRO A 6 -18.87 -2.76 9.36
N SER A 7 -18.00 -1.77 9.64
CA SER A 7 -17.80 -0.61 8.78
C SER A 7 -16.34 -0.14 8.73
N ALA A 8 -16.01 0.69 7.73
CA ALA A 8 -14.70 1.35 7.64
C ALA A 8 -14.47 2.34 8.78
N GLU A 9 -15.53 2.98 9.27
CA GLU A 9 -15.43 3.89 10.41
C GLU A 9 -15.06 3.15 11.70
N ASP A 10 -15.57 1.93 11.89
CA ASP A 10 -15.23 1.12 13.06
C ASP A 10 -13.78 0.64 13.00
N LEU A 11 -13.26 0.36 11.81
CA LEU A 11 -11.83 0.11 11.62
C LEU A 11 -10.99 1.35 11.95
N GLN A 12 -11.48 2.54 11.57
CA GLN A 12 -10.83 3.80 11.89
C GLN A 12 -10.80 4.08 13.39
N ARG A 13 -11.87 3.72 14.12
CA ARG A 13 -11.98 3.87 15.58
C ARG A 13 -11.24 2.79 16.37
N ALA A 14 -10.99 1.62 15.78
CA ALA A 14 -10.40 0.49 16.47
C ALA A 14 -9.04 0.84 17.10
N ALA A 15 -8.87 0.55 18.39
CA ALA A 15 -7.60 0.77 19.06
C ALA A 15 -6.58 -0.32 18.66
N GLY A 16 -5.37 0.09 18.29
CA GLY A 16 -4.27 -0.82 17.98
C GLY A 16 -4.24 -1.36 16.54
N PRO A 17 -3.37 -2.36 16.27
CA PRO A 17 -3.19 -2.93 14.93
C PRO A 17 -4.40 -3.76 14.49
N ILE A 18 -4.86 -3.55 13.25
CA ILE A 18 -5.88 -4.39 12.63
C ILE A 18 -5.24 -5.69 12.11
N THR A 19 -5.81 -6.82 12.50
CA THR A 19 -5.44 -8.14 12.01
C THR A 19 -6.53 -8.72 11.13
N LEU A 20 -6.15 -9.58 10.18
CA LEU A 20 -7.14 -10.36 9.44
C LEU A 20 -7.75 -11.42 10.37
N PRO A 21 -9.09 -11.60 10.33
CA PRO A 21 -9.73 -12.72 11.02
C PRO A 21 -9.26 -14.05 10.42
N PRO A 22 -9.40 -15.16 11.16
CA PRO A 22 -9.09 -16.49 10.64
C PRO A 22 -9.77 -16.74 9.28
N ALA A 23 -9.01 -17.30 8.33
CA ALA A 23 -9.48 -17.55 6.97
C ALA A 23 -10.70 -18.49 6.87
N ARG A 24 -11.08 -19.17 7.96
CA ARG A 24 -12.25 -20.05 8.02
C ARG A 24 -13.56 -19.30 8.23
N ASP A 25 -13.50 -18.07 8.72
CA ASP A 25 -14.69 -17.37 9.22
C ASP A 25 -15.39 -16.55 8.14
N ALA A 26 -14.69 -16.18 7.06
CA ALA A 26 -15.26 -15.38 5.97
C ALA A 26 -14.65 -15.74 4.60
N PRO A 27 -15.46 -15.90 3.53
CA PRO A 27 -14.96 -16.19 2.18
C PRO A 27 -13.96 -15.16 1.66
N ALA A 28 -14.18 -13.87 1.96
CA ALA A 28 -13.27 -12.79 1.56
C ALA A 28 -11.92 -12.87 2.29
N ALA A 29 -11.93 -13.20 3.59
CA ALA A 29 -10.70 -13.41 4.37
C ALA A 29 -9.90 -14.60 3.85
N ARG A 30 -10.58 -15.68 3.43
CA ARG A 30 -9.95 -16.83 2.77
C ARG A 30 -9.27 -16.42 1.46
N LEU A 31 -9.98 -15.71 0.58
CA LEU A 31 -9.43 -15.27 -0.69
C LEU A 31 -8.18 -14.39 -0.50
N LEU A 32 -8.23 -13.45 0.45
CA LEU A 32 -7.08 -12.61 0.78
C LEU A 32 -5.92 -13.43 1.35
N SER A 33 -6.20 -14.39 2.24
CA SER A 33 -5.17 -15.28 2.80
C SER A 33 -4.48 -16.10 1.72
N ASP A 34 -5.24 -16.65 0.76
CA ASP A 34 -4.71 -17.42 -0.36
C ASP A 34 -3.85 -16.53 -1.28
N LEU A 35 -4.30 -15.31 -1.56
CA LEU A 35 -3.52 -14.33 -2.33
C LEU A 35 -2.20 -13.97 -1.64
N LEU A 36 -2.24 -13.64 -0.35
CA LEU A 36 -1.05 -13.32 0.44
C LEU A 36 -0.08 -14.50 0.52
N THR A 37 -0.60 -15.73 0.59
CA THR A 37 0.21 -16.95 0.58
C THR A 37 0.94 -17.08 -0.75
N ARG A 38 0.26 -16.94 -1.89
CA ARG A 38 0.89 -16.97 -3.22
C ARG A 38 1.97 -15.90 -3.36
N LEU A 39 1.67 -14.66 -2.98
CA LEU A 39 2.63 -13.55 -3.02
C LEU A 39 3.88 -13.83 -2.16
N ARG A 40 3.74 -14.52 -1.03
CA ARG A 40 4.87 -14.89 -0.18
C ARG A 40 5.71 -16.02 -0.76
N LEU A 41 5.08 -16.98 -1.46
CA LEU A 41 5.80 -18.07 -2.13
C LEU A 41 6.68 -17.56 -3.27
N GLU A 42 6.33 -16.44 -3.88
CA GLU A 42 7.09 -15.80 -4.96
C GLU A 42 8.26 -14.92 -4.47
N ARG A 43 8.48 -14.81 -3.16
CA ARG A 43 9.49 -13.91 -2.58
C ARG A 43 10.48 -14.66 -1.69
N CYS A 44 11.74 -14.23 -1.71
CA CYS A 44 12.80 -14.83 -0.90
C CYS A 44 12.72 -14.51 0.60
N ALA A 45 11.85 -13.57 0.99
CA ALA A 45 11.68 -13.13 2.38
C ALA A 45 10.21 -13.01 2.74
N TYR A 46 9.89 -13.29 4.01
CA TYR A 46 8.53 -13.21 4.51
C TYR A 46 8.03 -11.76 4.56
N MET A 47 7.04 -11.44 3.72
CA MET A 47 6.40 -10.13 3.72
C MET A 47 5.39 -10.01 4.88
N ARG A 48 5.69 -9.11 5.82
CA ARG A 48 4.81 -8.76 6.93
C ARG A 48 3.62 -7.93 6.41
N LEU A 49 2.41 -8.44 6.60
CA LEU A 49 1.18 -7.70 6.31
C LEU A 49 0.99 -6.58 7.35
N ARG A 50 0.63 -5.38 6.89
CA ARG A 50 0.18 -4.28 7.75
C ARG A 50 -1.05 -3.63 7.12
N VAL A 51 -2.08 -3.41 7.93
CA VAL A 51 -3.21 -2.56 7.58
C VAL A 51 -2.86 -1.16 8.03
N VAL A 52 -2.98 -0.19 7.14
CA VAL A 52 -2.69 1.23 7.40
C VAL A 52 -3.98 2.02 7.26
N ARG A 53 -4.29 2.82 8.27
CA ARG A 53 -5.43 3.74 8.29
C ARG A 53 -4.95 5.18 8.18
N LYS A 54 -5.90 6.07 7.87
CA LYS A 54 -5.65 7.50 7.90
C LYS A 54 -5.25 7.93 9.32
N GLY A 55 -4.19 8.71 9.45
CA GLY A 55 -3.64 9.15 10.72
C GLY A 55 -2.78 8.10 11.45
N ASP A 56 -2.62 6.88 10.92
CA ASP A 56 -1.68 5.93 11.51
C ASP A 56 -0.24 6.45 11.36
N PRO A 57 0.67 6.15 12.30
CA PRO A 57 2.08 6.58 12.23
C PRO A 57 2.83 6.12 10.97
N LEU A 58 2.31 5.10 10.28
CA LEU A 58 2.91 4.54 9.07
C LEU A 58 2.29 5.10 7.79
N GLU A 59 1.28 5.96 7.88
CA GLU A 59 0.61 6.54 6.72
C GLU A 59 1.62 7.21 5.79
N ALA A 60 2.56 7.99 6.35
CA ALA A 60 3.62 8.61 5.58
C ALA A 60 4.52 7.57 4.87
N ALA A 61 4.86 6.47 5.54
CA ALA A 61 5.66 5.40 4.92
C ALA A 61 4.89 4.66 3.81
N PHE A 62 3.58 4.48 4.00
CA PHE A 62 2.68 3.91 2.99
C PHE A 62 2.58 4.83 1.76
N ILE A 63 2.34 6.13 1.98
CA ILE A 63 2.29 7.14 0.89
C ILE A 63 3.62 7.20 0.15
N ASN A 64 4.76 7.15 0.86
CA ASN A 64 6.08 7.12 0.23
C ASN A 64 6.34 5.86 -0.62
N SER A 65 5.51 4.81 -0.48
CA SER A 65 5.57 3.61 -1.33
C SER A 65 4.79 3.78 -2.64
N LEU A 66 4.02 4.87 -2.81
CA LEU A 66 3.28 5.21 -4.01
C LEU A 66 4.17 6.02 -4.97
N LEU A 67 5.01 5.29 -5.71
CA LEU A 67 6.13 5.87 -6.46
C LEU A 67 5.73 6.80 -7.61
N GLU A 68 4.51 6.67 -8.13
CA GLU A 68 4.02 7.51 -9.23
C GLU A 68 3.57 8.90 -8.75
N ASP A 69 3.16 9.00 -7.49
CA ASP A 69 2.70 10.23 -6.88
C ASP A 69 3.88 11.14 -6.50
N ARG A 70 3.57 12.42 -6.33
CA ARG A 70 4.56 13.36 -5.81
C ARG A 70 4.80 13.05 -4.34
N SER A 71 6.05 12.77 -3.99
CA SER A 71 6.48 12.55 -2.60
C SER A 71 7.28 13.75 -2.08
N PRO A 72 7.42 13.93 -0.76
CA PRO A 72 8.35 14.92 -0.20
C PRO A 72 9.79 14.73 -0.69
N SER A 73 10.13 13.50 -1.09
CA SER A 73 11.45 13.09 -1.59
C SER A 73 11.66 13.28 -3.10
N GLY A 74 10.64 13.60 -3.90
CA GLY A 74 10.83 13.61 -5.35
C GLY A 74 9.67 14.08 -6.20
N MET A 75 9.95 14.15 -7.50
CA MET A 75 8.98 14.44 -8.56
C MET A 75 7.99 13.27 -8.71
N SER A 76 6.76 13.57 -9.09
CA SER A 76 5.84 12.54 -9.59
C SER A 76 6.35 11.94 -10.89
N TYR A 77 5.76 10.81 -11.32
CA TYR A 77 6.11 10.18 -12.58
C TYR A 77 5.97 11.15 -13.78
N VAL A 78 4.88 11.92 -13.83
CA VAL A 78 4.62 12.89 -14.90
C VAL A 78 5.63 14.03 -14.87
N GLU A 79 5.93 14.57 -13.69
CA GLU A 79 6.93 15.64 -13.52
C GLU A 79 8.33 15.18 -13.95
N PHE A 80 8.68 13.94 -13.62
CA PHE A 80 9.94 13.32 -14.04
C PHE A 80 10.01 13.19 -15.56
N LEU A 81 8.96 12.71 -16.23
CA LEU A 81 8.92 12.65 -17.70
C LEU A 81 9.09 14.04 -18.34
N CYS A 82 8.39 15.05 -17.83
CA CYS A 82 8.55 16.44 -18.30
C CYS A 82 9.97 16.97 -18.05
N HIS A 83 10.59 16.61 -16.93
CA HIS A 83 11.97 16.96 -16.63
C HIS A 83 12.94 16.35 -17.65
N ILE A 84 12.83 15.04 -17.91
CA ILE A 84 13.65 14.35 -18.92
C ILE A 84 13.43 14.92 -20.31
N HIS A 85 12.17 15.19 -20.71
CA HIS A 85 11.86 15.77 -22.00
C HIS A 85 12.57 17.11 -22.23
N ARG A 86 12.56 18.01 -21.23
CA ARG A 86 13.29 19.29 -21.30
C ARG A 86 14.81 19.10 -21.38
N GLN A 87 15.36 18.14 -20.63
CA GLN A 87 16.80 17.84 -20.72
C GLN A 87 17.21 17.35 -22.11
N ILE A 88 16.37 16.55 -22.75
CA ILE A 88 16.60 16.06 -24.12
C ILE A 88 16.55 17.24 -25.11
N GLN A 89 15.53 18.09 -25.03
CA GLN A 89 15.40 19.28 -25.89
C GLN A 89 16.61 20.21 -25.76
N ASN A 90 17.09 20.47 -24.53
CA ASN A 90 18.22 21.35 -24.27
C ASN A 90 19.57 20.81 -24.78
N LYS A 91 19.70 19.51 -25.05
CA LYS A 91 20.93 18.91 -25.60
C LYS A 91 20.93 18.82 -27.13
N MET A 92 19.75 18.91 -27.75
CA MET A 92 19.58 18.79 -29.20
C MET A 92 19.36 20.14 -29.89
N GLY A 93 18.99 21.18 -29.15
CA GLY A 93 19.02 22.57 -29.61
C GLY A 93 20.35 23.22 -29.29
#